data_AF-A0A3N2QXW7-F1
#
_entry.id   AF-A0A3N2QXW7-F1
#
_cell.length_a   1.000
_cell.length_b   1.000
_cell.length_c   1.000
_cell.angle_alpha   90.00
_cell.angle_beta   90.00
_cell.angle_gamma   90.00
#
_symmetry.space_group_name_H-M   'P 1'
#
loop_
_entity.id
_entity.type
_entity.pdbx_description
1 polymer ?
#
loop_
_entity_poly.entity_id
_entity_poly.type
_entity_poly.pdbx_seq_one_letter_code
_entity_poly.pdbx_strand_id
1 'polypeptide(L)' 'MADDKTHDPEKTPRKPGVLKVMQGILAGAFGVQSERHRHHDFSSSSPLPYIIGGILFLIVFVVSVALVVRWVLATQT' A
#
# COMPACT_ATOMS: atom_id res chain seq x y z
N MET A 1 -13.79 -27.60 -45.00
CA MET A 1 -12.62 -26.90 -44.40
C MET A 1 -13.17 -25.76 -43.58
N ALA A 2 -13.57 -25.91 -42.31
CA ALA A 2 -12.84 -26.43 -41.15
C ALA A 2 -11.51 -25.71 -40.95
N ASP A 3 -11.51 -24.77 -40.00
CA ASP A 3 -10.41 -24.35 -39.10
C ASP A 3 -11.05 -23.31 -38.14
N ASP A 4 -11.75 -23.75 -37.09
CA ASP A 4 -11.22 -24.26 -35.81
C ASP A 4 -10.74 -23.14 -34.87
N LYS A 5 -11.73 -22.62 -34.13
CA LYS A 5 -11.72 -22.34 -32.68
C LYS A 5 -10.40 -21.90 -32.03
N THR A 6 -10.15 -20.60 -32.00
CA THR A 6 -9.39 -19.99 -30.90
C THR A 6 -10.37 -19.51 -29.83
N HIS A 7 -10.78 -20.44 -28.95
CA HIS A 7 -11.29 -20.08 -27.63
C HIS A 7 -10.10 -19.63 -26.79
N ASP A 8 -9.85 -18.32 -26.71
CA ASP A 8 -9.13 -17.80 -25.56
C ASP A 8 -10.04 -18.00 -24.34
N PRO A 9 -9.64 -18.80 -23.33
CA PRO A 9 -10.45 -18.92 -22.13
C PRO A 9 -10.48 -17.55 -21.47
N GLU A 10 -11.65 -16.91 -21.54
CA GLU A 10 -12.05 -15.77 -20.75
C GLU A 10 -11.61 -16.03 -19.30
N LYS A 11 -10.54 -15.35 -18.88
CA LYS A 11 -10.08 -15.37 -17.49
C LYS A 11 -11.13 -14.62 -16.68
N THR A 12 -12.20 -15.30 -16.31
CA THR A 12 -13.16 -14.82 -15.31
C THR A 12 -12.34 -14.37 -14.11
N PRO A 13 -12.43 -13.09 -13.68
CA PRO A 13 -11.60 -12.59 -12.60
C PRO A 13 -12.01 -13.34 -11.34
N ARG A 14 -11.23 -14.37 -10.97
CA ARG A 14 -11.43 -15.09 -9.72
C ARG A 14 -11.38 -14.06 -8.61
N LYS A 15 -12.49 -13.93 -7.88
CA LYS A 15 -12.60 -13.02 -6.74
C LYS A 15 -11.37 -13.24 -5.86
N PRO A 16 -10.62 -12.18 -5.52
CA PRO A 16 -9.46 -12.32 -4.66
C PRO A 16 -9.89 -13.06 -3.39
N GLY A 17 -9.22 -14.17 -3.07
CA GLY A 17 -9.51 -14.88 -1.83
C GLY A 17 -9.33 -13.93 -0.64
N VAL A 18 -10.06 -14.17 0.45
CA VAL A 18 -10.03 -13.32 1.67
C VAL A 18 -8.58 -13.08 2.15
N LEU A 19 -7.73 -14.10 2.04
CA LEU A 19 -6.29 -14.00 2.32
C LEU A 19 -5.56 -12.97 1.45
N LYS A 20 -5.89 -12.87 0.16
CA LYS A 20 -5.29 -11.91 -0.77
C LYS A 20 -5.76 -10.48 -0.50
N VAL A 21 -7.00 -10.34 -0.03
CA VAL A 21 -7.57 -9.06 0.43
C VAL A 21 -6.85 -8.59 1.70
N MET A 22 -6.66 -9.50 2.67
CA MET A 22 -5.95 -9.20 3.92
C MET A 22 -4.47 -8.85 3.69
N GLN A 23 -3.81 -9.55 2.76
CA GLN A 23 -2.46 -9.22 2.30
C GLN A 23 -2.38 -7.82 1.67
N GLY A 24 -3.40 -7.40 0.91
CA GLY A 24 -3.48 -6.05 0.36
C GLY A 24 -3.68 -4.96 1.41
N ILE A 25 -4.47 -5.25 2.45
CA ILE A 25 -4.72 -4.34 3.57
C ILE A 25 -3.44 -4.14 4.39
N LEU A 26 -2.67 -5.21 4.63
CA LEU A 26 -1.37 -5.14 5.32
C LEU A 26 -0.31 -4.43 4.47
N ALA A 27 -0.22 -4.76 3.17
CA ALA A 27 0.66 -4.06 2.23
C ALA A 27 0.38 -2.54 2.17
N GLY A 28 -0.91 -2.15 2.21
CA GLY A 28 -1.34 -0.76 2.28
C GLY A 28 -1.04 -0.07 3.63
N ALA A 29 -1.15 -0.79 4.75
CA ALA A 29 -0.85 -0.25 6.08
C ALA A 29 0.65 0.02 6.29
N PHE A 30 1.53 -0.73 5.62
CA PHE A 30 2.98 -0.56 5.68
C PHE A 30 3.56 0.25 4.50
N GLY A 31 2.71 0.87 3.69
CA GLY A 31 3.12 1.86 2.68
C GLY A 31 3.55 1.30 1.32
N VAL A 32 3.30 0.03 1.02
CA VAL A 32 3.67 -0.55 -0.28
C VAL A 32 2.46 -0.61 -1.22
N GLN A 33 2.32 0.48 -1.96
CA GLN A 33 1.44 0.55 -3.11
C GLN A 33 1.81 -0.55 -4.13
N SER A 34 0.78 -1.17 -4.71
CA SER A 34 0.89 -2.21 -5.73
C SER A 34 1.88 -1.82 -6.83
N GLU A 35 2.77 -2.76 -7.16
CA GLU A 35 3.83 -2.70 -8.20
C GLU A 35 3.35 -2.16 -9.56
N ARG A 36 2.04 -2.19 -9.82
CA ARG A 36 1.41 -1.59 -11.00
C ARG A 36 1.61 -0.07 -11.14
N HIS A 37 1.76 0.66 -10.03
CA HIS A 37 2.04 2.10 -10.05
C HIS A 37 3.53 2.41 -10.08
N ARG A 38 4.38 1.48 -9.63
CA ARG A 38 5.84 1.62 -9.66
C ARG A 38 6.41 1.75 -11.06
N HIS A 39 5.89 1.02 -12.06
CA HIS A 39 6.42 1.13 -13.42
C HIS A 39 6.17 2.51 -14.06
N HIS A 40 5.14 3.23 -13.61
CA HIS A 40 4.84 4.58 -14.04
C HIS A 40 5.56 5.62 -13.17
N ASP A 41 5.63 5.40 -11.86
CA ASP A 41 6.26 6.31 -10.89
C ASP A 41 7.79 6.19 -10.81
N PHE A 42 8.37 5.08 -11.25
CA PHE A 42 9.81 4.93 -11.49
C PHE A 42 10.23 5.25 -12.93
N SER A 43 9.25 5.48 -13.82
CA SER A 43 9.49 6.12 -15.11
C SER A 43 9.40 7.64 -15.05
N SER A 44 8.86 8.20 -13.96
CA SER A 44 8.84 9.63 -13.66
C SER A 44 9.99 10.03 -12.73
N SER A 45 10.37 11.31 -12.78
CA SER A 45 11.78 11.76 -12.75
C SER A 45 12.48 11.93 -11.39
N SER A 46 11.89 11.59 -10.23
CA SER A 46 12.72 11.48 -9.01
C SER A 46 12.02 10.77 -7.83
N PRO A 47 12.77 10.02 -6.99
CA PRO A 47 12.25 9.40 -5.77
C PRO A 47 12.04 10.39 -4.60
N LEU A 48 12.38 11.67 -4.79
CA LEU A 48 12.36 12.69 -3.73
C LEU A 48 10.99 12.90 -3.06
N PRO A 49 9.84 12.92 -3.77
CA PRO A 49 8.54 13.13 -3.14
C PRO A 49 8.18 12.04 -2.11
N TYR A 50 8.60 10.79 -2.37
CA TYR A 50 8.36 9.66 -1.47
C TYR A 50 9.19 9.76 -0.19
N ILE A 51 10.44 10.22 -0.30
CA ILE A 51 11.32 10.42 0.86
C ILE A 51 10.77 11.53 1.76
N ILE A 52 10.35 12.65 1.15
CA ILE A 52 9.76 13.77 1.87
C ILE A 52 8.46 13.34 2.57
N GLY A 53 7.60 12.60 1.87
CA GLY A 53 6.38 12.03 2.44
C GLY A 53 6.66 11.11 3.64
N GLY A 54 7.67 10.25 3.52
CA GLY A 54 8.09 9.35 4.61
C GLY A 54 8.62 10.09 5.84
N ILE A 55 9.43 11.14 5.64
CA ILE A 55 9.96 11.97 6.73
C ILE A 55 8.83 12.72 7.43
N LEU A 56 7.92 13.32 6.67
CA LEU A 56 6.77 14.03 7.22
C LEU A 56 5.87 13.09 8.05
N PHE A 57 5.60 11.90 7.51
CA PHE A 57 4.86 10.85 8.22
C PHE A 57 5.56 10.45 9.53
N LEU A 58 6.88 10.25 9.50
CA LEU A 58 7.66 9.88 10.68
C LEU A 58 7.59 10.94 11.78
N ILE A 59 7.70 12.23 11.43
CA ILE A 59 7.58 13.33 12.39
C ILE A 59 6.22 13.30 13.08
N VAL A 60 5.14 13.21 12.29
CA VAL A 60 3.77 13.14 12.82
C VAL A 60 3.60 11.92 13.72
N PHE A 61 4.13 10.76 13.31
CA PHE A 61 4.07 9.53 14.10
C PHE A 61 4.74 9.69 15.47
N VAL A 62 5.97 10.21 15.51
CA VAL A 62 6.71 10.42 16.77
C VAL A 62 5.98 11.39 17.69
N VAL A 63 5.47 12.51 17.15
CA VAL A 63 4.69 13.48 17.94
C VAL A 63 3.43 12.82 18.50
N SER A 64 2.73 12.01 17.71
CA SER A 64 1.52 11.32 18.17
C SER A 64 1.79 10.39 19.35
N VAL A 65 2.87 9.59 19.27
CA VAL A 65 3.27 8.68 20.37
C VAL A 65 3.67 9.50 21.61
N ALA A 66 4.43 10.58 21.43
CA ALA A 66 4.83 11.44 22.53
C ALA A 66 3.62 12.07 23.25
N LEU A 67 2.60 12.50 22.50
CA LEU A 67 1.37 13.02 23.08
C LEU A 67 0.60 11.96 23.88
N VAL A 68 0.50 10.74 23.34
CA VAL A 68 -0.13 9.61 24.06
C VAL A 68 0.62 9.33 25.36
N VAL A 69 1.95 9.26 25.32
CA VAL A 69 2.78 9.05 26.51
C VAL A 69 2.54 10.16 27.53
N ARG A 70 2.57 11.42 27.11
CA ARG A 70 2.31 12.55 28.00
C ARG A 70 0.92 12.51 28.62
N TRP A 71 -0.10 12.13 27.84
CA TRP A 71 -1.47 11.99 28.32
C TRP A 71 -1.61 10.88 29.35
N VAL A 72 -0.97 9.73 29.10
CA VAL A 72 -0.93 8.62 30.06
C VAL A 72 -0.22 9.02 31.34
N LEU A 73 0.92 9.71 31.28
CA LEU A 73 1.61 10.18 32.49
C LEU A 73 0.78 11.18 33.28
N ALA A 74 0.13 12.14 32.61
CA ALA A 74 -0.73 13.14 33.25
C ALA A 74 -1.97 12.52 33.92
N THR A 75 -2.40 11.34 33.49
CA THR A 75 -3.54 10.62 34.07
C THR A 75 -3.14 9.80 35.31
N GLN A 76 -1.85 9.53 35.50
CA GLN A 76 -1.32 8.69 36.59
C GLN A 76 -0.70 9.50 37.75
N THR A 77 -0.82 10.83 37.70
CA THR A 77 -0.41 11.78 38.75
C THR A 77 -1.63 12.51 39.29
#